data_AF-A0A6N9VK16-F1
#
_entry.id   AF-A0A6N9VK16-F1
#
_cell.length_a   1.000
_cell.length_b   1.000
_cell.length_c   1.000
_cell.angle_alpha   90.00
_cell.angle_beta   90.00
_cell.angle_gamma   90.00
#
_symmetry.space_group_name_H-M   'P 1'
#
loop_
_entity.id
_entity.type
_entity.pdbx_description
1 polymer ?
#
loop_
_entity_poly.entity_id
_entity_poly.type
_entity_poly.pdbx_seq_one_letter_code
_entity_poly.pdbx_strand_id
1 'polypeptide(L)'
;LRGADLLADDTSIVDAADRTLSRSARIVSAAGAPGDMATATAERIARLAADSGHPLLVVLDGPEEMPPLLAHRLPEWTASTAGWLRENGVRLVVACRPEHWETAGDLYPPGALHRPRRPARRLPPALRLADLTPDQAEQAKERLGIPPHALAPGHDRHPLTLRLLAEVREALPPGVPGRPDTEDVFGAHLDLLCVRVAVRIAAAADEQPRGTAVRRLAARVAGQVHEAARRCLGPGQGELDREAFEEIFPWRTGWASAVLTEGLLVPAGAGYRFAHEELGDWVQGAHLDLDAALRSLVHRWHRGSGARERVAQGGSGDSEAVPRRGSRDPEPVPRRGSRDQERVPQPRGAREPRSLPVPRHRIGPVIQAMVLLGRRQGTAALAHRMADLIEALDRLWTDEGPRDEDAAWWAAHLLGGSLLRVPDAHPYLGVLRVLAGRITRRSAATGGPAGPGAYGEFGPWFWRRLRLPEEDRIDLLRRLVPADGVERTDGDERYLDAVARRLTLDAPAVQPLLCRWFTDERPLLTGPGEPDPELRPTVAAAAQALLHARRALAVDDLTDALIATPHTRAGELLAALAEDEPTALCRAVERWA
;
A
#
# COMPACT_ATOMS: atom_id res chain seq x y z
N LEU A 1 -5.33 24.26 -0.98
CA LEU A 1 -5.51 23.90 -2.39
C LEU A 1 -5.65 22.38 -2.46
N ARG A 2 -6.43 21.85 -3.41
CA ARG A 2 -6.46 20.40 -3.67
C ARG A 2 -5.76 20.09 -4.99
N GLY A 3 -5.19 18.90 -5.13
CA GLY A 3 -4.63 18.43 -6.41
C GLY A 3 -5.67 18.43 -7.52
N ALA A 4 -6.90 18.07 -7.18
CA ALA A 4 -8.08 18.18 -8.03
C ALA A 4 -8.32 19.61 -8.57
N ASP A 5 -7.92 20.66 -7.86
CA ASP A 5 -8.12 22.05 -8.31
C ASP A 5 -7.03 22.54 -9.28
N LEU A 6 -5.99 21.74 -9.52
CA LEU A 6 -4.91 22.04 -10.45
C LEU A 6 -5.38 21.85 -11.89
N LEU A 7 -4.86 22.67 -12.80
CA LEU A 7 -5.16 22.62 -14.22
C LEU A 7 -3.99 22.06 -15.01
N ALA A 8 -4.30 21.48 -16.18
CA ALA A 8 -3.31 20.83 -17.05
C ALA A 8 -2.18 21.76 -17.49
N ASP A 9 -2.47 23.06 -17.63
CA ASP A 9 -1.58 24.12 -18.08
C ASP A 9 -0.83 24.83 -16.95
N ASP A 10 -1.14 24.55 -15.69
CA ASP A 10 -0.44 25.13 -14.53
C ASP A 10 1.08 24.94 -14.66
N THR A 11 1.80 26.01 -14.38
CA THR A 11 3.27 26.06 -14.38
C THR A 11 3.84 25.96 -12.98
N SER A 12 3.07 26.35 -11.96
CA SER A 12 3.43 26.20 -10.56
C SER A 12 2.20 26.21 -9.65
N ILE A 13 2.39 26.03 -8.34
CA ILE A 13 1.35 26.19 -7.32
C ILE A 13 0.71 27.59 -7.34
N VAL A 14 1.41 28.59 -7.86
CA VAL A 14 0.99 30.00 -7.88
C VAL A 14 -0.26 30.17 -8.74
N ASP A 15 -0.33 29.51 -9.89
CA ASP A 15 -1.47 29.60 -10.81
C ASP A 15 -2.78 29.17 -10.11
N ALA A 16 -2.71 28.08 -9.36
CA ALA A 16 -3.84 27.58 -8.57
C ALA A 16 -4.16 28.48 -7.36
N ALA A 17 -3.14 29.05 -6.72
CA ALA A 17 -3.32 30.01 -5.64
C ALA A 17 -4.01 31.28 -6.14
N ASP A 18 -3.56 31.87 -7.24
CA ASP A 18 -4.11 33.09 -7.85
C ASP A 18 -5.56 32.90 -8.31
N ARG A 19 -5.88 31.77 -8.95
CA ARG A 19 -7.27 31.44 -9.29
C ARG A 19 -8.16 31.31 -8.05
N THR A 20 -7.63 30.73 -6.97
CA THR A 20 -8.38 30.55 -5.71
C THR A 20 -8.60 31.90 -5.03
N LEU A 21 -7.56 32.72 -4.93
CA LEU A 21 -7.64 34.06 -4.37
C LEU A 21 -8.56 34.96 -5.19
N SER A 22 -8.53 34.87 -6.52
CA SER A 22 -9.46 35.59 -7.40
C SER A 22 -10.93 35.20 -7.16
N ARG A 23 -11.22 33.92 -6.89
CA ARG A 23 -12.57 33.48 -6.50
C ARG A 23 -12.95 34.02 -5.13
N SER A 24 -12.07 33.93 -4.13
CA SER A 24 -12.30 34.47 -2.79
C SER A 24 -12.48 36.00 -2.80
N ALA A 25 -11.71 36.72 -3.61
CA ALA A 25 -11.80 38.15 -3.84
C ALA A 25 -13.21 38.57 -4.29
N ARG A 26 -13.83 37.82 -5.21
CA ARG A 26 -15.21 38.08 -5.66
C ARG A 26 -16.22 37.91 -4.54
N ILE A 27 -16.05 36.90 -3.68
CA ILE A 27 -16.93 36.65 -2.53
C ILE A 27 -16.81 37.78 -1.51
N VAL A 28 -15.59 38.17 -1.18
CA VAL A 28 -15.29 39.24 -0.20
C VAL A 28 -15.74 40.61 -0.73
N SER A 29 -15.56 40.88 -2.02
CA SER A 29 -16.07 42.08 -2.68
C SER A 29 -17.60 42.12 -2.71
N ALA A 30 -18.26 41.00 -3.02
CA ALA A 30 -19.72 40.90 -2.94
C ALA A 30 -20.26 41.09 -1.51
N ALA A 31 -19.46 40.78 -0.49
CA ALA A 31 -19.77 41.05 0.91
C ALA A 31 -19.50 42.51 1.35
N GLY A 32 -19.08 43.39 0.43
CA GLY A 32 -18.90 44.82 0.69
C GLY A 32 -17.54 45.24 1.27
N ALA A 33 -16.52 44.37 1.21
CA ALA A 33 -15.19 44.73 1.68
C ALA A 33 -14.55 45.84 0.82
N PRO A 34 -13.87 46.83 1.44
CA PRO A 34 -13.23 47.93 0.72
C PRO A 34 -11.94 47.51 0.02
N GLY A 35 -11.65 48.10 -1.15
CA GLY A 35 -10.38 47.94 -1.88
C GLY A 35 -10.50 47.22 -3.22
N ASP A 36 -9.44 47.32 -4.04
CA ASP A 36 -9.35 46.60 -5.32
C ASP A 36 -8.87 45.16 -5.11
N MET A 37 -9.84 44.25 -5.07
CA MET A 37 -9.59 42.82 -4.86
C MET A 37 -8.97 42.12 -6.07
N ALA A 38 -8.88 42.78 -7.24
CA ALA A 38 -8.12 42.26 -8.39
C ALA A 38 -6.61 42.20 -8.10
N THR A 39 -6.15 42.90 -7.07
CA THR A 39 -4.74 42.92 -6.65
C THR A 39 -4.36 41.82 -5.67
N ALA A 40 -5.30 40.96 -5.25
CA ALA A 40 -5.09 39.89 -4.28
C ALA A 40 -4.35 38.67 -4.88
N THR A 41 -3.16 38.88 -5.43
CA THR A 41 -2.30 37.82 -5.95
C THR A 41 -1.56 37.09 -4.83
N ALA A 42 -1.14 35.86 -5.08
CA ALA A 42 -0.37 35.05 -4.17
C ALA A 42 0.94 35.75 -3.76
N GLU A 43 1.62 36.42 -4.69
CA GLU A 43 2.83 37.20 -4.42
C GLU A 43 2.56 38.39 -3.49
N ARG A 44 1.43 39.11 -3.68
CA ARG A 44 1.07 40.22 -2.80
C ARG A 44 0.75 39.73 -1.39
N ILE A 45 0.03 38.62 -1.27
CA ILE A 45 -0.29 38.03 0.03
C ILE A 45 0.96 37.51 0.73
N ALA A 46 1.87 36.87 -0.01
CA ALA A 46 3.14 36.41 0.54
C ALA A 46 3.97 37.59 1.09
N ARG A 47 4.08 38.69 0.34
CA ARG A 47 4.74 39.92 0.81
C ARG A 47 4.08 40.50 2.05
N LEU A 48 2.76 40.63 2.04
CA LEU A 48 2.02 41.15 3.21
C LEU A 48 2.25 40.30 4.46
N ALA A 49 2.26 38.98 4.32
CA ALA A 49 2.53 38.06 5.42
C ALA A 49 3.97 38.24 5.94
N ALA A 50 4.94 38.31 5.04
CA ALA A 50 6.35 38.54 5.37
C ALA A 50 6.58 39.89 6.08
N ASP A 51 5.97 40.97 5.59
CA ASP A 51 6.00 42.30 6.22
C ASP A 51 5.39 42.29 7.63
N SER A 52 4.45 41.37 7.87
CA SER A 52 3.82 41.15 9.18
C SER A 52 4.62 40.19 10.09
N GLY A 53 5.80 39.73 9.66
CA GLY A 53 6.65 38.79 10.42
C GLY A 53 6.15 37.34 10.43
N HIS A 54 5.20 36.98 9.57
CA HIS A 54 4.61 35.65 9.52
C HIS A 54 4.71 35.07 8.09
N PRO A 55 5.42 33.96 7.86
CA PRO A 55 5.48 33.37 6.53
C PRO A 55 4.12 32.82 6.12
N LEU A 56 3.74 33.01 4.85
CA LEU A 56 2.56 32.38 4.27
C LEU A 56 2.75 30.84 4.28
N LEU A 57 1.70 30.12 4.69
CA LEU A 57 1.64 28.66 4.62
C LEU A 57 0.61 28.25 3.56
N VAL A 58 1.05 27.52 2.55
CA VAL A 58 0.20 26.86 1.56
C VAL A 58 0.06 25.38 1.93
N VAL A 59 -1.17 24.87 1.91
CA VAL A 59 -1.45 23.45 2.08
C VAL A 59 -1.98 22.91 0.75
N LEU A 60 -1.30 21.89 0.21
CA LEU A 60 -1.73 21.14 -0.97
C LEU A 60 -2.15 19.74 -0.52
N ASP A 61 -3.42 19.42 -0.74
CA ASP A 61 -4.05 18.16 -0.35
C ASP A 61 -4.33 17.30 -1.58
N GLY A 62 -3.88 16.04 -1.57
CA GLY A 62 -4.07 15.08 -2.66
C GLY A 62 -3.51 15.52 -4.02
N PRO A 63 -2.25 15.96 -4.16
CA PRO A 63 -1.65 16.33 -5.45
C PRO A 63 -1.76 15.22 -6.51
N GLU A 64 -1.84 13.96 -6.12
CA GLU A 64 -2.06 12.81 -7.01
C GLU A 64 -3.36 12.87 -7.83
N GLU A 65 -4.34 13.68 -7.40
CA GLU A 65 -5.57 13.97 -8.13
C GLU A 65 -5.36 14.95 -9.31
N MET A 66 -4.15 15.45 -9.53
CA MET A 66 -3.88 16.41 -10.59
C MET A 66 -4.11 15.82 -12.00
N PRO A 67 -4.42 16.68 -13.01
CA PRO A 67 -4.61 16.22 -14.37
C PRO A 67 -3.37 15.46 -14.93
N PRO A 68 -3.55 14.38 -15.72
CA PRO A 68 -2.43 13.60 -16.26
C PRO A 68 -1.41 14.42 -17.06
N LEU A 69 -1.87 15.44 -17.79
CA LEU A 69 -1.00 16.36 -18.55
C LEU A 69 -0.08 17.17 -17.64
N LEU A 70 -0.55 17.55 -16.44
CA LEU A 70 0.28 18.22 -15.45
C LEU A 70 1.26 17.23 -14.80
N ALA A 71 0.80 16.01 -14.49
CA ALA A 71 1.66 14.95 -13.94
C ALA A 71 2.84 14.61 -14.86
N HIS A 72 2.67 14.71 -16.19
CA HIS A 72 3.77 14.56 -17.16
C HIS A 72 4.82 15.68 -17.11
N ARG A 73 4.47 16.86 -16.60
CA ARG A 73 5.35 18.03 -16.42
C ARG A 73 5.65 18.30 -14.93
N LEU A 74 5.51 17.26 -14.10
CA LEU A 74 5.70 17.37 -12.66
C LEU A 74 7.11 17.87 -12.27
N PRO A 75 8.22 17.49 -12.94
CA PRO A 75 9.54 18.04 -12.65
C PRO A 75 9.61 19.56 -12.83
N GLU A 76 9.13 20.09 -13.96
CA GLU A 76 9.14 21.52 -14.26
C GLU A 76 8.21 22.30 -13.32
N TRP A 77 7.03 21.75 -13.04
CA TRP A 77 6.06 22.34 -12.11
C TRP A 77 6.60 22.39 -10.67
N THR A 78 7.28 21.33 -10.25
CA THR A 78 7.90 21.24 -8.91
C THR A 78 9.06 22.20 -8.77
N ALA A 79 9.92 22.30 -9.78
CA ALA A 79 11.05 23.23 -9.78
C ALA A 79 10.58 24.69 -9.71
N SER A 80 9.57 25.06 -10.50
CA SER A 80 8.98 26.41 -10.52
C SER A 80 8.31 26.73 -9.19
N THR A 81 7.56 25.78 -8.63
CA THR A 81 6.95 25.89 -7.30
C THR A 81 8.02 26.10 -6.22
N ALA A 82 9.08 25.30 -6.20
CA ALA A 82 10.18 25.43 -5.25
C ALA A 82 10.94 26.76 -5.38
N GLY A 83 11.08 27.28 -6.61
CA GLY A 83 11.62 28.62 -6.87
C GLY A 83 10.82 29.71 -6.18
N TRP A 84 9.52 29.76 -6.46
CA TRP A 84 8.61 30.76 -5.88
C TRP A 84 8.54 30.69 -4.36
N LEU A 85 8.49 29.49 -3.78
CA LEU A 85 8.48 29.30 -2.32
C LEU A 85 9.72 29.91 -1.66
N ARG A 86 10.89 29.73 -2.29
CA ARG A 86 12.16 30.26 -1.79
C ARG A 86 12.21 31.78 -1.90
N GLU A 87 11.86 32.32 -3.07
CA GLU A 87 11.90 33.76 -3.35
C GLU A 87 10.98 34.57 -2.44
N ASN A 88 9.82 34.01 -2.08
CA ASN A 88 8.79 34.71 -1.31
C ASN A 88 8.74 34.29 0.17
N GLY A 89 9.67 33.45 0.63
CA GLY A 89 9.70 32.97 2.02
C GLY A 89 8.47 32.14 2.44
N VAL A 90 7.76 31.54 1.48
CA VAL A 90 6.53 30.78 1.70
C VAL A 90 6.88 29.36 2.17
N ARG A 91 5.96 28.73 2.91
CA ARG A 91 6.04 27.33 3.31
C ARG A 91 4.94 26.53 2.64
N LEU A 92 5.27 25.31 2.20
CA LEU A 92 4.33 24.36 1.61
C LEU A 92 4.24 23.11 2.47
N VAL A 93 3.02 22.69 2.78
CA VAL A 93 2.73 21.37 3.34
C VAL A 93 1.96 20.58 2.28
N VAL A 94 2.48 19.39 1.95
CA VAL A 94 1.85 18.47 1.00
C VAL A 94 1.28 17.29 1.79
N ALA A 95 -0.03 17.10 1.75
CA ALA A 95 -0.69 15.89 2.22
C ALA A 95 -0.96 15.01 0.99
N CYS A 96 -0.34 13.84 0.93
CA CYS A 96 -0.44 12.95 -0.22
C CYS A 96 -0.21 11.50 0.20
N ARG A 97 -0.58 10.59 -0.69
CA ARG A 97 -0.29 9.17 -0.57
C ARG A 97 1.21 8.86 -0.69
N PRO A 98 1.73 7.85 0.05
CA PRO A 98 3.12 7.42 -0.06
C PRO A 98 3.55 7.16 -1.50
N GLU A 99 2.69 6.51 -2.29
CA GLU A 99 2.95 6.10 -3.67
C GLU A 99 3.19 7.30 -4.60
N HIS A 100 2.59 8.46 -4.30
CA HIS A 100 2.87 9.71 -5.02
C HIS A 100 4.20 10.33 -4.55
N TRP A 101 4.43 10.35 -3.23
CA TRP A 101 5.59 10.98 -2.63
C TRP A 101 6.91 10.27 -2.95
N GLU A 102 6.87 8.95 -3.18
CA GLU A 102 8.01 8.15 -3.66
C GLU A 102 8.69 8.78 -4.87
N THR A 103 7.90 9.29 -5.82
CA THR A 103 8.44 9.95 -7.02
C THR A 103 8.53 11.46 -6.84
N ALA A 104 7.47 12.09 -6.31
CA ALA A 104 7.38 13.54 -6.27
C ALA A 104 8.37 14.19 -5.29
N GLY A 105 8.69 13.51 -4.19
CA GLY A 105 9.59 14.06 -3.17
C GLY A 105 11.03 14.24 -3.67
N ASP A 106 11.51 13.37 -4.56
CA ASP A 106 12.87 13.43 -5.13
C ASP A 106 13.03 14.56 -6.17
N LEU A 107 11.93 15.14 -6.66
CA LEU A 107 11.96 16.27 -7.57
C LEU A 107 12.29 17.60 -6.87
N TYR A 108 12.17 17.65 -5.53
CA TYR A 108 12.50 18.86 -4.78
C TYR A 108 14.01 19.04 -4.62
N PRO A 109 14.52 20.28 -4.71
CA PRO A 109 15.95 20.55 -4.53
C PRO A 109 16.49 20.08 -3.15
N PRO A 110 17.77 19.67 -3.07
CA PRO A 110 18.39 19.29 -1.81
C PRO A 110 18.24 20.37 -0.73
N GLY A 111 17.82 19.96 0.47
CA GLY A 111 17.60 20.87 1.60
C GLY A 111 16.26 21.62 1.58
N ALA A 112 15.44 21.48 0.54
CA ALA A 112 14.10 22.06 0.51
C ALA A 112 13.11 21.33 1.44
N LEU A 113 13.26 20.02 1.59
CA LEU A 113 12.35 19.19 2.37
C LEU A 113 12.61 19.30 3.87
N HIS A 114 11.53 19.41 4.65
CA HIS A 114 11.59 19.30 6.10
C HIS A 114 12.00 17.89 6.50
N ARG A 115 13.02 17.76 7.36
CA ARG A 115 13.42 16.47 7.96
C ARG A 115 12.77 16.32 9.33
N PRO A 116 11.69 15.52 9.47
CA PRO A 116 11.09 15.29 10.77
C PRO A 116 12.01 14.42 11.63
N ARG A 117 11.80 14.45 12.96
CA ARG A 117 12.55 13.62 13.93
C ARG A 117 12.52 12.12 13.61
N ARG A 118 11.43 11.66 13.00
CA ARG A 118 11.23 10.27 12.55
C ARG A 118 10.77 10.32 11.09
N PRO A 119 11.70 10.33 10.12
CA PRO A 119 11.33 10.33 8.71
C PRO A 119 10.61 9.04 8.34
N ALA A 120 9.72 9.14 7.37
CA ALA A 120 9.13 8.00 6.70
C ALA A 120 10.27 7.18 6.06
N ARG A 121 10.29 5.87 6.33
CA ARG A 121 11.29 4.97 5.76
C ARG A 121 11.06 4.86 4.26
N ARG A 122 12.14 4.77 3.47
CA ARG A 122 12.12 4.53 2.00
C ARG A 122 11.45 5.61 1.17
N LEU A 123 11.15 6.74 1.79
CA LEU A 123 10.57 7.90 1.13
C LEU A 123 11.55 9.07 1.23
N PRO A 124 11.49 10.01 0.29
CA PRO A 124 12.06 11.33 0.50
C PRO A 124 11.56 11.92 1.82
N PRO A 125 12.35 12.74 2.55
CA PRO A 125 12.01 13.21 3.89
C PRO A 125 10.54 13.66 4.06
N ALA A 126 9.78 12.87 4.81
CA ALA A 126 8.37 13.09 5.07
C ALA A 126 7.95 12.57 6.44
N LEU A 127 6.86 13.11 6.98
CA LEU A 127 6.22 12.61 8.18
C LEU A 127 5.14 11.60 7.79
N ARG A 128 5.29 10.34 8.19
CA ARG A 128 4.24 9.32 7.97
C ARG A 128 3.15 9.44 9.03
N LEU A 129 1.91 9.64 8.59
CA LEU A 129 0.73 9.50 9.43
C LEU A 129 0.31 8.02 9.46
N ALA A 130 0.11 7.49 10.66
CA ALA A 130 -0.34 6.12 10.90
C ALA A 130 -1.62 6.15 11.75
N ASP A 131 -2.18 4.98 12.05
CA ASP A 131 -3.26 4.84 13.03
C ASP A 131 -2.95 5.58 14.33
N LEU A 132 -4.01 6.02 15.00
CA LEU A 132 -3.91 6.69 16.30
C LEU A 132 -3.12 5.81 17.27
N THR A 133 -2.31 6.40 18.14
CA THR A 133 -1.74 5.68 19.28
C THR A 133 -2.86 5.14 20.20
N PRO A 134 -2.60 4.15 21.07
CA PRO A 134 -3.63 3.64 21.99
C PRO A 134 -4.32 4.77 22.78
N ASP A 135 -3.54 5.69 23.36
CA ASP A 135 -4.07 6.82 24.14
C ASP A 135 -4.89 7.78 23.28
N GLN A 136 -4.44 8.07 22.06
CA GLN A 136 -5.19 8.90 21.11
C GLN A 136 -6.49 8.22 20.66
N ALA A 137 -6.48 6.89 20.49
CA ALA A 137 -7.65 6.13 20.09
C ALA A 137 -8.69 6.11 21.21
N GLU A 138 -8.29 5.91 22.47
CA GLU A 138 -9.22 6.01 23.61
C GLU A 138 -9.83 7.41 23.72
N GLN A 139 -9.02 8.47 23.61
CA GLN A 139 -9.53 9.85 23.59
C GLN A 139 -10.49 10.11 22.42
N ALA A 140 -10.21 9.56 21.23
CA ALA A 140 -11.09 9.69 20.08
C ALA A 140 -12.41 8.94 20.29
N LYS A 141 -12.36 7.71 20.83
CA LYS A 141 -13.55 6.91 21.17
C LYS A 141 -14.44 7.64 22.19
N GLU A 142 -13.86 8.19 23.25
CA GLU A 142 -14.59 8.97 24.26
C GLU A 142 -15.32 10.17 23.63
N ARG A 143 -14.60 10.97 22.82
CA ARG A 143 -15.18 12.15 22.15
C ARG A 143 -16.26 11.80 21.13
N LEU A 144 -16.16 10.63 20.52
CA LEU A 144 -17.13 10.12 19.55
C LEU A 144 -18.25 9.29 20.20
N GLY A 145 -18.26 9.10 21.53
CA GLY A 145 -19.26 8.28 22.21
C GLY A 145 -19.18 6.78 21.87
N ILE A 146 -18.00 6.28 21.50
CA ILE A 146 -17.75 4.89 21.13
C ILE A 146 -17.29 4.12 22.37
N PRO A 147 -17.97 3.02 22.77
CA PRO A 147 -17.52 2.18 23.88
C PRO A 147 -16.14 1.55 23.61
N PRO A 148 -15.29 1.33 24.65
CA PRO A 148 -13.92 0.82 24.48
C PRO A 148 -13.78 -0.49 23.68
N HIS A 149 -14.79 -1.36 23.75
CA HIS A 149 -14.82 -2.67 23.09
C HIS A 149 -15.87 -2.77 21.97
N ALA A 150 -16.21 -1.65 21.33
CA ALA A 150 -17.20 -1.59 20.27
C ALA A 150 -16.70 -2.10 18.90
N LEU A 151 -15.40 -2.32 18.73
CA LEU A 151 -14.78 -2.78 17.48
C LEU A 151 -14.03 -4.10 17.70
N ALA A 152 -13.84 -4.85 16.61
CA ALA A 152 -12.96 -6.01 16.61
C ALA A 152 -11.51 -5.62 16.96
N PRO A 153 -10.74 -6.48 17.66
CA PRO A 153 -9.34 -6.20 17.99
C PRO A 153 -8.52 -5.83 16.74
N GLY A 154 -7.75 -4.74 16.82
CA GLY A 154 -6.92 -4.26 15.71
C GLY A 154 -7.62 -3.36 14.69
N HIS A 155 -8.90 -3.01 14.91
CA HIS A 155 -9.66 -2.06 14.10
C HIS A 155 -10.04 -0.80 14.88
N ASP A 156 -9.68 -0.74 16.16
CA ASP A 156 -10.13 0.24 17.15
C ASP A 156 -9.26 1.49 17.24
N ARG A 157 -8.29 1.65 16.32
CA ARG A 157 -7.34 2.77 16.28
C ARG A 157 -7.35 3.53 14.96
N HIS A 158 -8.08 3.05 13.96
CA HIS A 158 -8.12 3.64 12.63
C HIS A 158 -9.05 4.86 12.61
N PRO A 159 -8.56 6.09 12.34
CA PRO A 159 -9.34 7.32 12.48
C PRO A 159 -10.66 7.33 11.68
N LEU A 160 -10.60 6.91 10.42
CA LEU A 160 -11.79 6.87 9.56
C LEU A 160 -12.80 5.84 10.08
N THR A 161 -12.34 4.66 10.52
CA THR A 161 -13.23 3.62 11.05
C THR A 161 -13.96 4.09 12.30
N LEU A 162 -13.26 4.77 13.22
CA LEU A 162 -13.89 5.37 14.41
C LEU A 162 -14.92 6.42 14.01
N ARG A 163 -14.58 7.32 13.08
CA ARG A 163 -15.49 8.37 12.61
C ARG A 163 -16.77 7.79 11.99
N LEU A 164 -16.63 6.84 11.06
CA LEU A 164 -17.78 6.23 10.38
C LEU A 164 -18.63 5.39 11.33
N LEU A 165 -18.01 4.68 12.28
CA LEU A 165 -18.74 3.94 13.31
C LEU A 165 -19.56 4.88 14.19
N ALA A 166 -19.03 6.05 14.56
CA ALA A 166 -19.78 7.03 15.34
C ALA A 166 -21.07 7.45 14.63
N GLU A 167 -20.98 7.77 13.33
CA GLU A 167 -22.14 8.14 12.51
C GLU A 167 -23.16 7.00 12.37
N VAL A 168 -22.67 5.77 12.18
CA VAL A 168 -23.54 4.58 12.14
C VAL A 168 -24.27 4.37 13.47
N ARG A 169 -23.56 4.52 14.59
CA ARG A 169 -24.14 4.35 15.94
C ARG A 169 -25.14 5.44 16.29
N GLU A 170 -24.93 6.67 15.85
CA GLU A 170 -25.88 7.77 16.01
C GLU A 170 -27.20 7.49 15.27
N ALA A 171 -27.13 6.82 14.12
CA ALA A 171 -28.31 6.47 13.32
C ALA A 171 -29.03 5.20 13.80
N LEU A 172 -28.39 4.36 14.62
CA LEU A 172 -28.95 3.10 15.13
C LEU A 172 -29.58 3.28 16.52
N PRO A 173 -30.54 2.42 16.91
CA PRO A 173 -31.00 2.36 18.29
C PRO A 173 -29.84 2.11 19.28
N PRO A 174 -29.91 2.64 20.51
CA PRO A 174 -28.89 2.35 21.51
C PRO A 174 -28.82 0.84 21.81
N GLY A 175 -27.62 0.32 22.03
CA GLY A 175 -27.41 -1.07 22.46
C GLY A 175 -27.41 -2.12 21.36
N VAL A 176 -27.29 -1.76 20.07
CA VAL A 176 -27.05 -2.76 19.01
C VAL A 176 -25.79 -3.59 19.34
N PRO A 177 -25.91 -4.92 19.46
CA PRO A 177 -24.80 -5.79 19.79
C PRO A 177 -23.85 -5.96 18.60
N GLY A 178 -22.57 -6.25 18.88
CA GLY A 178 -21.57 -6.58 17.85
C GLY A 178 -20.23 -5.91 18.11
N ARG A 179 -19.19 -6.44 17.47
CA ARG A 179 -17.85 -5.86 17.41
C ARG A 179 -17.39 -5.85 15.96
N PRO A 180 -17.94 -4.95 15.11
CA PRO A 180 -17.63 -4.92 13.69
C PRO A 180 -16.13 -4.71 13.44
N ASP A 181 -15.63 -5.26 12.33
CA ASP A 181 -14.34 -4.88 11.76
C ASP A 181 -14.47 -3.60 10.90
N THR A 182 -13.38 -3.15 10.29
CA THR A 182 -13.39 -1.95 9.42
C THR A 182 -14.33 -2.10 8.21
N GLU A 183 -14.39 -3.29 7.60
CA GLU A 183 -15.22 -3.52 6.41
C GLU A 183 -16.71 -3.58 6.78
N ASP A 184 -17.04 -4.18 7.93
CA ASP A 184 -18.39 -4.15 8.49
C ASP A 184 -18.86 -2.70 8.71
N VAL A 185 -17.97 -1.85 9.25
CA VAL A 185 -18.25 -0.40 9.42
C VAL A 185 -18.44 0.29 8.07
N PHE A 186 -17.61 -0.01 7.07
CA PHE A 186 -17.75 0.56 5.72
C PHE A 186 -19.07 0.16 5.07
N GLY A 187 -19.47 -1.11 5.17
CA GLY A 187 -20.76 -1.59 4.69
C GLY A 187 -21.94 -0.91 5.39
N ALA A 188 -21.92 -0.88 6.73
CA ALA A 188 -22.99 -0.25 7.51
C ALA A 188 -23.10 1.26 7.24
N HIS A 189 -21.97 1.95 7.07
CA HIS A 189 -21.95 3.37 6.72
C HIS A 189 -22.46 3.62 5.29
N LEU A 190 -22.09 2.78 4.32
CA LEU A 190 -22.60 2.88 2.96
C LEU A 190 -24.12 2.66 2.91
N ASP A 191 -24.63 1.67 3.64
CA ASP A 191 -26.07 1.41 3.76
C ASP A 191 -26.80 2.62 4.39
N LEU A 192 -26.23 3.20 5.45
CA LEU A 192 -26.75 4.42 6.07
C LEU A 192 -26.82 5.59 5.06
N LEU A 193 -25.76 5.84 4.30
CA LEU A 193 -25.75 6.88 3.27
C LEU A 193 -26.81 6.60 2.19
N CYS A 194 -26.96 5.35 1.75
CA CYS A 194 -27.99 4.98 0.76
C CYS A 194 -29.41 5.25 1.28
N VAL A 195 -29.68 4.99 2.56
CA VAL A 195 -30.96 5.32 3.20
C VAL A 195 -31.15 6.83 3.29
N ARG A 196 -30.14 7.59 3.71
CA ARG A 196 -30.20 9.05 3.83
C ARG A 196 -30.44 9.73 2.47
N VAL A 197 -29.71 9.31 1.44
CA VAL A 197 -29.91 9.76 0.06
C VAL A 197 -31.32 9.45 -0.43
N ALA A 198 -31.82 8.23 -0.18
CA ALA A 198 -33.19 7.85 -0.54
C ALA A 198 -34.25 8.73 0.14
N VAL A 199 -34.07 9.04 1.43
CA VAL A 199 -34.97 9.96 2.16
C VAL A 199 -34.96 11.35 1.53
N ARG A 200 -33.79 11.89 1.15
CA ARG A 200 -33.71 13.20 0.49
C ARG A 200 -34.37 13.23 -0.88
N ILE A 201 -34.13 12.19 -1.69
CA ILE A 201 -34.76 12.07 -3.02
C ILE A 201 -36.29 12.07 -2.86
N ALA A 202 -36.81 11.29 -1.92
CA ALA A 202 -38.25 11.21 -1.70
C ALA A 202 -38.84 12.52 -1.15
N ALA A 203 -38.12 13.20 -0.26
CA ALA A 203 -38.51 14.52 0.23
C ALA A 203 -38.54 15.58 -0.88
N ALA A 204 -37.59 15.54 -1.82
CA ALA A 204 -37.57 16.45 -2.97
C ALA A 204 -38.71 16.18 -3.98
N ALA A 205 -39.27 14.96 -3.98
CA ALA A 205 -40.41 14.58 -4.80
C ALA A 205 -41.78 14.87 -4.15
N ASP A 206 -41.80 15.50 -2.96
CA ASP A 206 -43.00 15.74 -2.13
C ASP A 206 -43.80 14.46 -1.81
N GLU A 207 -43.14 13.30 -1.88
CA GLU A 207 -43.72 12.03 -1.51
C GLU A 207 -43.49 11.82 0.00
N GLN A 208 -44.54 11.69 0.81
CA GLN A 208 -44.42 11.18 2.18
C GLN A 208 -44.07 9.68 2.12
N PRO A 209 -42.79 9.30 2.23
CA PRO A 209 -42.40 7.99 1.79
C PRO A 209 -42.61 7.01 2.96
N ARG A 210 -43.50 6.04 2.77
CA ARG A 210 -43.67 4.92 3.72
C ARG A 210 -42.36 4.13 3.81
N GLY A 211 -42.06 3.54 4.96
CA GLY A 211 -40.76 2.88 5.20
C GLY A 211 -40.36 1.78 4.19
N THR A 212 -41.32 1.09 3.57
CA THR A 212 -41.04 0.12 2.49
C THR A 212 -40.59 0.78 1.18
N ALA A 213 -41.12 1.96 0.84
CA ALA A 213 -40.74 2.72 -0.34
C ALA A 213 -39.31 3.27 -0.21
N VAL A 214 -38.97 3.81 0.97
CA VAL A 214 -37.61 4.27 1.29
C VAL A 214 -36.61 3.12 1.16
N ARG A 215 -36.91 1.94 1.71
CA ARG A 215 -36.02 0.77 1.57
C ARG A 215 -35.79 0.35 0.12
N ARG A 216 -36.83 0.35 -0.71
CA ARG A 216 -36.70 0.04 -2.15
C ARG A 216 -35.90 1.10 -2.89
N LEU A 217 -36.03 2.36 -2.51
CA LEU A 217 -35.25 3.45 -3.08
C LEU A 217 -33.78 3.38 -2.63
N ALA A 218 -33.52 3.11 -1.35
CA ALA A 218 -32.18 2.90 -0.82
C ALA A 218 -31.45 1.75 -1.52
N ALA A 219 -32.15 0.63 -1.79
CA ALA A 219 -31.59 -0.47 -2.57
C ALA A 219 -31.24 -0.06 -4.02
N ARG A 220 -32.05 0.82 -4.64
CA ARG A 220 -31.74 1.39 -5.96
C ARG A 220 -30.54 2.33 -5.91
N VAL A 221 -30.46 3.19 -4.88
CA VAL A 221 -29.30 4.05 -4.64
C VAL A 221 -28.05 3.21 -4.48
N ALA A 222 -28.07 2.17 -3.64
CA ALA A 222 -26.93 1.25 -3.48
C ALA A 222 -26.50 0.64 -4.82
N GLY A 223 -27.45 0.19 -5.65
CA GLY A 223 -27.17 -0.30 -7.01
C GLY A 223 -26.44 0.73 -7.88
N GLN A 224 -26.87 1.99 -7.87
CA GLN A 224 -26.22 3.08 -8.61
C GLN A 224 -24.85 3.44 -8.04
N VAL A 225 -24.65 3.34 -6.73
CA VAL A 225 -23.35 3.59 -6.10
C VAL A 225 -22.34 2.51 -6.49
N HIS A 226 -22.77 1.24 -6.53
CA HIS A 226 -21.94 0.18 -7.06
C HIS A 226 -21.63 0.34 -8.56
N GLU A 227 -22.55 0.92 -9.34
CA GLU A 227 -22.28 1.29 -10.74
C GLU A 227 -21.27 2.44 -10.85
N ALA A 228 -21.40 3.48 -10.03
CA ALA A 228 -20.41 4.55 -9.94
C ALA A 228 -19.01 4.00 -9.60
N ALA A 229 -18.93 3.09 -8.63
CA ALA A 229 -17.68 2.43 -8.27
C ALA A 229 -17.06 1.63 -9.43
N ARG A 230 -17.87 0.93 -10.23
CA ARG A 230 -17.41 0.25 -11.46
C ARG A 230 -16.83 1.24 -12.47
N ARG A 231 -17.52 2.36 -12.71
CA ARG A 231 -17.04 3.37 -13.67
C ARG A 231 -15.78 4.08 -13.20
N CYS A 232 -15.60 4.26 -11.89
CA CYS A 232 -14.36 4.78 -11.31
C CYS A 232 -13.13 3.87 -11.49
N LEU A 233 -13.32 2.59 -11.88
CA LEU A 233 -12.21 1.70 -12.27
C LEU A 233 -11.78 1.87 -13.73
N GLY A 234 -12.55 2.63 -14.52
CA GLY A 234 -12.26 2.93 -15.91
C GLY A 234 -11.01 3.80 -16.11
N PRO A 235 -10.70 4.19 -17.36
CA PRO A 235 -9.55 5.03 -17.65
C PRO A 235 -9.67 6.39 -16.95
N GLY A 236 -8.83 6.64 -15.94
CA GLY A 236 -8.85 7.89 -15.15
C GLY A 236 -8.12 7.78 -13.81
N GLN A 237 -8.23 8.83 -13.00
CA GLN A 237 -7.60 8.93 -11.66
C GLN A 237 -8.52 8.40 -10.53
N GLY A 238 -9.48 7.52 -10.85
CA GLY A 238 -10.47 7.04 -9.87
C GLY A 238 -11.68 7.96 -9.69
N GLU A 239 -11.84 8.93 -10.57
CA GLU A 239 -12.98 9.85 -10.62
C GLU A 239 -14.03 9.38 -11.62
N LEU A 240 -15.26 9.83 -11.40
CA LEU A 240 -16.37 9.77 -12.33
C LEU A 240 -16.46 11.12 -13.06
N ASP A 241 -16.36 11.12 -14.39
CA ASP A 241 -16.57 12.35 -15.15
C ASP A 241 -18.02 12.87 -15.01
N ARG A 242 -18.26 14.12 -15.43
CA ARG A 242 -19.58 14.77 -15.26
C ARG A 242 -20.69 14.06 -16.02
N GLU A 243 -20.37 13.51 -17.19
CA GLU A 243 -21.36 12.86 -18.05
C GLU A 243 -21.81 11.55 -17.42
N ALA A 244 -20.87 10.71 -17.01
CA ALA A 244 -21.13 9.47 -16.31
C ALA A 244 -21.78 9.71 -14.95
N PHE A 245 -21.43 10.80 -14.23
CA PHE A 245 -22.13 11.18 -13.00
C PHE A 245 -23.58 11.53 -13.25
N GLU A 246 -23.90 12.36 -14.24
CA GLU A 246 -25.28 12.73 -14.55
C GLU A 246 -26.11 11.54 -15.04
N GLU A 247 -25.49 10.61 -15.75
CA GLU A 247 -26.15 9.37 -16.19
C GLU A 247 -26.56 8.49 -15.00
N ILE A 248 -25.70 8.36 -13.99
CA ILE A 248 -25.95 7.54 -12.80
C ILE A 248 -26.85 8.27 -11.78
N PHE A 249 -26.64 9.57 -11.62
CA PHE A 249 -27.30 10.42 -10.63
C PHE A 249 -27.88 11.67 -11.30
N PRO A 250 -29.09 11.61 -11.90
CA PRO A 250 -29.62 12.74 -12.65
C PRO A 250 -29.91 13.97 -11.78
N TRP A 251 -29.52 15.16 -12.24
CA TRP A 251 -29.85 16.44 -11.59
C TRP A 251 -31.36 16.68 -11.55
N ARG A 252 -32.06 16.37 -12.65
CA ARG A 252 -33.49 16.66 -12.82
C ARG A 252 -34.38 15.96 -11.79
N THR A 253 -33.95 14.82 -11.28
CA THR A 253 -34.69 14.01 -10.29
C THR A 253 -34.20 14.24 -8.86
N GLY A 254 -33.25 15.17 -8.65
CA GLY A 254 -32.68 15.47 -7.34
C GLY A 254 -31.67 14.43 -6.83
N TRP A 255 -31.32 13.41 -7.61
CA TRP A 255 -30.38 12.36 -7.19
C TRP A 255 -28.98 12.91 -6.99
N ALA A 256 -28.47 13.69 -7.95
CA ALA A 256 -27.18 14.36 -7.83
C ALA A 256 -27.09 15.21 -6.55
N SER A 257 -28.06 16.10 -6.35
CA SER A 257 -28.13 16.96 -5.18
C SER A 257 -28.17 16.17 -3.87
N ALA A 258 -28.92 15.08 -3.81
CA ALA A 258 -29.00 14.23 -2.63
C ALA A 258 -27.67 13.53 -2.32
N VAL A 259 -27.01 12.94 -3.32
CA VAL A 259 -25.72 12.24 -3.17
C VAL A 259 -24.61 13.20 -2.73
N LEU A 260 -24.57 14.40 -3.32
CA LEU A 260 -23.58 15.42 -2.97
C LEU A 260 -23.85 16.03 -1.58
N THR A 261 -25.13 16.23 -1.22
CA THR A 261 -25.50 16.77 0.10
C THR A 261 -25.19 15.78 1.22
N GLU A 262 -25.39 14.48 0.98
CA GLU A 262 -25.03 13.44 1.94
C GLU A 262 -23.54 13.12 1.96
N GLY A 263 -22.74 13.77 1.11
CA GLY A 263 -21.29 13.59 1.08
C GLY A 263 -20.87 12.19 0.68
N LEU A 264 -21.69 11.46 -0.09
CA LEU A 264 -21.30 10.15 -0.60
C LEU A 264 -20.28 10.30 -1.74
N LEU A 265 -20.55 11.23 -2.65
CA LEU A 265 -19.61 11.72 -3.65
C LEU A 265 -19.35 13.21 -3.42
N VAL A 266 -18.15 13.66 -3.78
CA VAL A 266 -17.74 15.07 -3.73
C VAL A 266 -17.14 15.48 -5.07
N PRO A 267 -17.22 16.78 -5.43
CA PRO A 267 -16.51 17.29 -6.59
C PRO A 267 -15.00 17.08 -6.44
N ALA A 268 -14.36 16.59 -7.50
CA ALA A 268 -12.91 16.48 -7.63
C ALA A 268 -12.53 16.84 -9.07
N GLY A 269 -11.83 17.97 -9.22
CA GLY A 269 -11.44 18.54 -10.49
C GLY A 269 -12.60 18.72 -11.46
N ALA A 270 -12.52 18.05 -12.60
CA ALA A 270 -13.57 18.10 -13.60
C ALA A 270 -14.76 17.20 -13.27
N GLY A 271 -14.60 16.19 -12.38
CA GLY A 271 -15.60 15.17 -12.10
C GLY A 271 -15.97 15.07 -10.62
N TYR A 272 -16.21 13.83 -10.19
CA TYR A 272 -16.67 13.48 -8.85
C TYR A 272 -15.95 12.23 -8.34
N ARG A 273 -15.75 12.13 -7.03
CA ARG A 273 -15.17 10.93 -6.40
C ARG A 273 -15.86 10.62 -5.08
N PHE A 274 -15.61 9.42 -4.55
CA PHE A 274 -16.01 9.10 -3.18
C PHE A 274 -15.36 10.05 -2.18
N ALA A 275 -16.15 10.54 -1.22
CA ALA A 275 -15.67 11.51 -0.24
C ALA A 275 -14.52 10.96 0.60
N HIS A 276 -14.64 9.70 1.00
CA HIS A 276 -13.61 8.96 1.70
C HIS A 276 -12.92 8.01 0.72
N GLU A 277 -11.63 8.24 0.49
CA GLU A 277 -10.88 7.45 -0.49
C GLU A 277 -10.79 5.98 -0.13
N GLU A 278 -10.55 5.64 1.14
CA GLU A 278 -10.48 4.23 1.57
C GLU A 278 -11.83 3.49 1.41
N LEU A 279 -12.94 4.20 1.66
CA LEU A 279 -14.27 3.67 1.38
C LEU A 279 -14.46 3.47 -0.13
N GLY A 280 -14.03 4.44 -0.93
CA GLY A 280 -14.02 4.33 -2.39
C GLY A 280 -13.20 3.15 -2.87
N ASP A 281 -11.97 2.99 -2.38
CA ASP A 281 -11.07 1.88 -2.70
C ASP A 281 -11.70 0.53 -2.34
N TRP A 282 -12.41 0.45 -1.21
CA TRP A 282 -13.13 -0.75 -0.78
C TRP A 282 -14.31 -1.11 -1.71
N VAL A 283 -15.20 -0.16 -2.03
CA VAL A 283 -16.34 -0.42 -2.93
C VAL A 283 -15.86 -0.72 -4.36
N GLN A 284 -14.83 -0.03 -4.83
CA GLN A 284 -14.23 -0.26 -6.15
C GLN A 284 -13.55 -1.62 -6.23
N GLY A 285 -12.77 -2.00 -5.21
CA GLY A 285 -12.12 -3.32 -5.14
C GLY A 285 -13.11 -4.47 -5.22
N ALA A 286 -14.36 -4.29 -4.77
CA ALA A 286 -15.41 -5.29 -4.87
C ALA A 286 -15.86 -5.61 -6.31
N HIS A 287 -15.57 -4.72 -7.27
CA HIS A 287 -15.92 -4.89 -8.69
C HIS A 287 -14.70 -5.05 -9.62
N LEU A 288 -13.48 -5.01 -9.08
CA LEU A 288 -12.28 -5.13 -9.89
C LEU A 288 -12.12 -6.57 -10.41
N ASP A 289 -11.91 -6.72 -11.73
CA ASP A 289 -11.39 -7.96 -12.30
C ASP A 289 -9.90 -8.09 -11.93
N LEU A 290 -9.66 -8.77 -10.82
CA LEU A 290 -8.31 -8.95 -10.26
C LEU A 290 -7.37 -9.67 -11.23
N ASP A 291 -7.86 -10.63 -12.01
CA ASP A 291 -7.03 -11.41 -12.92
C ASP A 291 -6.63 -10.57 -14.15
N ALA A 292 -7.54 -9.75 -14.67
CA ALA A 292 -7.18 -8.77 -15.69
C ALA A 292 -6.21 -7.71 -15.14
N ALA A 293 -6.44 -7.22 -13.92
CA ALA A 293 -5.58 -6.23 -13.28
C ALA A 293 -4.15 -6.76 -13.07
N LEU A 294 -3.97 -7.93 -12.44
CA LEU A 294 -2.65 -8.54 -12.23
C LEU A 294 -1.95 -8.86 -13.56
N ARG A 295 -2.70 -9.30 -14.57
CA ARG A 295 -2.12 -9.51 -15.91
C ARG A 295 -1.59 -8.21 -16.51
N SER A 296 -2.33 -7.11 -16.38
CA SER A 296 -1.93 -5.80 -16.91
C SER A 296 -0.76 -5.20 -16.13
N LEU A 297 -0.85 -5.19 -14.80
CA LEU A 297 0.09 -4.49 -13.91
C LEU A 297 1.41 -5.25 -13.72
N VAL A 298 1.35 -6.58 -13.65
CA VAL A 298 2.51 -7.41 -13.25
C VAL A 298 2.97 -8.34 -14.39
N HIS A 299 2.04 -8.97 -15.13
CA HIS A 299 2.38 -10.05 -16.05
C HIS A 299 2.40 -9.71 -17.55
N ARG A 300 2.17 -8.44 -17.93
CA ARG A 300 2.02 -7.99 -19.34
C ARG A 300 3.19 -8.38 -20.25
N TRP A 301 4.38 -8.53 -19.68
CA TRP A 301 5.61 -8.84 -20.42
C TRP A 301 5.75 -10.32 -20.83
N HIS A 302 4.93 -11.23 -20.28
CA HIS A 302 5.07 -12.67 -20.53
C HIS A 302 4.81 -13.11 -21.98
N ARG A 303 4.11 -12.31 -22.81
CA ARG A 303 3.82 -12.68 -24.21
C ARG A 303 4.90 -12.30 -25.23
N GLY A 304 5.86 -11.43 -24.86
CA GLY A 304 6.88 -10.93 -25.79
C GLY A 304 8.08 -11.86 -25.99
N SER A 305 8.40 -12.68 -24.99
CA SER A 305 9.67 -13.43 -24.93
C SER A 305 9.56 -14.81 -25.59
N GLY A 306 8.46 -15.54 -25.34
CA GLY A 306 8.24 -16.89 -25.90
C GLY A 306 7.88 -16.94 -27.40
N ALA A 307 7.62 -15.79 -28.03
CA ALA A 307 7.43 -15.68 -29.48
C ALA A 307 8.74 -15.33 -30.21
N ARG A 308 9.70 -14.67 -29.54
CA ARG A 308 11.00 -14.31 -30.14
C ARG A 308 12.00 -15.46 -30.06
N GLU A 309 11.99 -16.24 -28.98
CA GLU A 309 12.89 -17.41 -28.85
C GLU A 309 12.51 -18.58 -29.79
N ARG A 310 11.22 -18.75 -30.13
CA ARG A 310 10.79 -19.77 -31.10
C ARG A 310 11.05 -19.42 -32.57
N VAL A 311 11.41 -18.17 -32.86
CA VAL A 311 11.84 -17.74 -34.21
C VAL A 311 13.37 -17.73 -34.30
N ALA A 312 14.10 -17.66 -33.18
CA ALA A 312 15.55 -17.65 -33.13
C ALA A 312 16.21 -19.05 -33.04
N GLN A 313 15.44 -20.13 -32.81
CA GLN A 313 15.93 -21.52 -32.81
C GLN A 313 15.57 -22.31 -34.08
N GLY A 314 15.34 -21.61 -35.20
CA GLY A 314 15.11 -22.21 -36.51
C GLY A 314 16.12 -21.74 -37.54
N GLY A 315 17.40 -22.13 -37.41
CA GLY A 315 18.36 -21.92 -38.48
C GLY A 315 19.83 -22.05 -38.08
N SER A 316 20.37 -23.27 -38.13
CA SER A 316 21.69 -23.59 -38.70
C SER A 316 22.10 -25.00 -38.26
N GLY A 317 22.12 -25.94 -39.21
CA GLY A 317 22.62 -27.29 -39.00
C GLY A 317 22.60 -28.02 -40.33
N ASP A 318 23.77 -28.07 -40.95
CA ASP A 318 24.04 -28.51 -42.32
C ASP A 318 23.63 -29.96 -42.63
N SER A 319 23.47 -30.17 -43.94
CA SER A 319 23.08 -31.42 -44.59
C SER A 319 24.18 -32.49 -44.56
N GLU A 320 23.78 -33.75 -44.38
CA GLU A 320 24.42 -34.88 -45.04
C GLU A 320 23.37 -35.93 -45.49
N ALA A 321 23.58 -36.48 -46.69
CA ALA A 321 22.62 -37.23 -47.52
C ALA A 321 22.46 -38.71 -47.08
N VAL A 322 21.43 -39.50 -47.44
CA VAL A 322 21.12 -40.27 -48.70
C VAL A 322 20.08 -41.38 -48.28
N PRO A 323 19.24 -42.06 -49.10
CA PRO A 323 18.28 -41.67 -50.15
C PRO A 323 16.87 -42.34 -50.03
N ARG A 324 16.07 -42.08 -51.07
CA ARG A 324 14.68 -42.40 -51.44
C ARG A 324 14.30 -43.89 -51.68
N ARG A 325 13.01 -44.20 -51.48
CA ARG A 325 12.15 -45.11 -52.31
C ARG A 325 10.68 -44.90 -51.90
N GLY A 326 9.67 -44.76 -52.75
CA GLY A 326 9.59 -44.72 -54.20
C GLY A 326 8.21 -44.20 -54.64
N SER A 327 8.21 -43.46 -55.75
CA SER A 327 7.29 -43.56 -56.90
C SER A 327 5.79 -43.84 -56.66
N ARG A 328 4.90 -42.91 -57.05
CA ARG A 328 4.16 -42.91 -58.33
C ARG A 328 3.08 -41.80 -58.36
N ASP A 329 3.29 -40.85 -59.27
CA ASP A 329 2.26 -40.02 -59.94
C ASP A 329 1.34 -40.91 -60.82
N PRO A 330 0.12 -40.48 -61.27
CA PRO A 330 -0.11 -39.20 -61.97
C PRO A 330 -1.48 -38.48 -61.82
N GLU A 331 -1.45 -37.16 -62.06
CA GLU A 331 -2.57 -36.29 -62.52
C GLU A 331 -2.91 -36.52 -64.03
N PRO A 332 -3.90 -35.87 -64.73
CA PRO A 332 -4.74 -34.68 -64.38
C PRO A 332 -6.26 -34.65 -64.85
N VAL A 333 -7.09 -33.81 -64.18
CA VAL A 333 -8.04 -32.75 -64.70
C VAL A 333 -9.27 -33.15 -65.59
N PRO A 334 -10.37 -32.34 -65.81
CA PRO A 334 -10.95 -31.13 -65.14
C PRO A 334 -12.45 -31.26 -64.74
N ARG A 335 -13.00 -30.31 -63.98
CA ARG A 335 -14.28 -29.66 -64.36
C ARG A 335 -14.48 -28.26 -63.76
N ARG A 336 -14.91 -27.37 -64.66
CA ARG A 336 -15.19 -25.93 -64.58
C ARG A 336 -16.28 -25.54 -63.57
N GLY A 337 -16.12 -24.35 -63.01
CA GLY A 337 -17.19 -23.52 -62.41
C GLY A 337 -16.59 -22.41 -61.53
N SER A 338 -16.07 -21.32 -62.09
CA SER A 338 -16.76 -20.02 -62.23
C SER A 338 -16.58 -19.05 -61.05
N ARG A 339 -15.83 -17.97 -61.34
CA ARG A 339 -15.98 -16.56 -60.92
C ARG A 339 -15.47 -16.11 -59.55
N ASP A 340 -14.34 -15.41 -59.63
CA ASP A 340 -14.06 -14.08 -59.04
C ASP A 340 -14.83 -13.68 -57.78
N GLN A 341 -14.16 -13.76 -56.63
CA GLN A 341 -14.37 -12.83 -55.52
C GLN A 341 -13.01 -12.32 -55.03
N GLU A 342 -12.86 -11.00 -55.15
CA GLU A 342 -11.74 -10.21 -54.64
C GLU A 342 -11.45 -10.53 -53.17
N ARG A 343 -10.21 -10.90 -52.89
CA ARG A 343 -9.68 -10.96 -51.52
C ARG A 343 -9.61 -9.53 -50.97
N VAL A 344 -10.59 -9.19 -50.14
CA VAL A 344 -10.48 -8.07 -49.19
C VAL A 344 -9.27 -8.33 -48.28
N PRO A 345 -8.27 -7.43 -48.22
CA PRO A 345 -7.17 -7.56 -47.28
C PRO A 345 -7.72 -7.43 -45.86
N GLN A 346 -7.58 -8.47 -45.05
CA GLN A 346 -7.88 -8.40 -43.62
C GLN A 346 -7.03 -7.29 -43.00
N PRO A 347 -7.62 -6.40 -42.17
CA PRO A 347 -6.84 -5.38 -41.48
C PRO A 347 -5.81 -6.07 -40.59
N ARG A 348 -4.53 -5.76 -40.82
CA ARG A 348 -3.45 -6.08 -39.89
C ARG A 348 -3.89 -5.67 -38.50
N GLY A 349 -3.80 -6.63 -37.57
CA GLY A 349 -4.35 -6.56 -36.21
C GLY A 349 -4.33 -5.14 -35.64
N ALA A 350 -5.52 -4.68 -35.28
CA ALA A 350 -5.68 -3.51 -34.43
C ALA A 350 -4.68 -3.65 -33.28
N ARG A 351 -3.70 -2.74 -33.23
CA ARG A 351 -2.95 -2.50 -32.00
C ARG A 351 -4.02 -2.27 -30.94
N GLU A 352 -4.12 -3.17 -29.97
CA GLU A 352 -4.90 -2.93 -28.76
C GLU A 352 -4.59 -1.49 -28.32
N PRO A 353 -5.61 -0.65 -28.09
CA PRO A 353 -5.39 0.71 -27.64
C PRO A 353 -4.48 0.60 -26.41
N ARG A 354 -3.31 1.23 -26.48
CA ARG A 354 -2.36 1.23 -25.37
C ARG A 354 -3.10 1.88 -24.20
N SER A 355 -3.55 1.06 -23.25
CA SER A 355 -4.09 1.55 -22.00
C SER A 355 -3.00 2.42 -21.37
N LEU A 356 -3.36 3.64 -20.99
CA LEU A 356 -2.48 4.49 -20.21
C LEU A 356 -2.08 3.70 -18.94
N PRO A 357 -0.82 3.81 -18.48
CA PRO A 357 -0.38 3.10 -17.29
C PRO A 357 -1.25 3.49 -16.11
N VAL A 358 -1.67 2.50 -15.31
CA VAL A 358 -2.47 2.73 -14.11
C VAL A 358 -1.59 3.47 -13.09
N PRO A 359 -2.03 4.63 -12.59
CA PRO A 359 -1.25 5.39 -11.60
C PRO A 359 -1.04 4.61 -10.29
N ARG A 360 0.17 4.65 -9.74
CA ARG A 360 0.57 3.90 -8.53
C ARG A 360 -0.29 4.18 -7.30
N HIS A 361 -0.78 5.42 -7.14
CA HIS A 361 -1.67 5.78 -6.03
C HIS A 361 -3.04 5.06 -6.09
N ARG A 362 -3.40 4.44 -7.23
CA ARG A 362 -4.59 3.59 -7.41
C ARG A 362 -4.35 2.14 -6.97
N ILE A 363 -3.37 1.91 -6.11
CA ILE A 363 -3.11 0.58 -5.53
C ILE A 363 -4.21 0.10 -4.57
N GLY A 364 -4.93 1.05 -3.95
CA GLY A 364 -5.99 0.78 -2.97
C GLY A 364 -7.01 -0.27 -3.42
N PRO A 365 -7.75 -0.06 -4.53
CA PRO A 365 -8.74 -1.01 -5.03
C PRO A 365 -8.17 -2.39 -5.35
N VAL A 366 -6.92 -2.46 -5.82
CA VAL A 366 -6.27 -3.74 -6.16
C VAL A 366 -5.95 -4.55 -4.91
N ILE A 367 -5.44 -3.89 -3.85
CA ILE A 367 -5.23 -4.56 -2.56
C ILE A 367 -6.58 -4.99 -1.96
N GLN A 368 -7.62 -4.16 -2.07
CA GLN A 368 -8.95 -4.53 -1.57
C GLN A 368 -9.50 -5.75 -2.30
N ALA A 369 -9.33 -5.83 -3.61
CA ALA A 369 -9.69 -7.02 -4.39
C ALA A 369 -8.90 -8.27 -3.97
N MET A 370 -7.60 -8.13 -3.66
CA MET A 370 -6.78 -9.23 -3.13
C MET A 370 -7.29 -9.73 -1.77
N VAL A 371 -7.58 -8.83 -0.82
CA VAL A 371 -8.12 -9.23 0.50
C VAL A 371 -9.50 -9.86 0.36
N LEU A 372 -10.36 -9.30 -0.51
CA LEU A 372 -11.69 -9.83 -0.79
C LEU A 372 -11.65 -11.23 -1.44
N LEU A 373 -10.66 -11.52 -2.28
CA LEU A 373 -10.43 -12.86 -2.83
C LEU A 373 -10.25 -13.88 -1.69
N GLY A 374 -9.41 -13.56 -0.70
CA GLY A 374 -9.18 -14.42 0.45
C GLY A 374 -10.46 -14.66 1.27
N ARG A 375 -11.31 -13.63 1.42
CA ARG A 375 -12.60 -13.75 2.11
C ARG A 375 -13.61 -14.60 1.34
N ARG A 376 -13.72 -14.43 0.01
CA ARG A 376 -14.73 -15.10 -0.83
C ARG A 376 -14.35 -16.51 -1.26
N GLN A 377 -13.07 -16.75 -1.53
CA GLN A 377 -12.56 -18.01 -2.09
C GLN A 377 -11.61 -18.75 -1.14
N GLY A 378 -11.34 -18.21 0.05
CA GLY A 378 -10.50 -18.82 1.08
C GLY A 378 -9.03 -18.42 1.00
N THR A 379 -8.31 -18.71 2.09
CA THR A 379 -6.90 -18.34 2.29
C THR A 379 -5.98 -18.95 1.24
N ALA A 380 -6.28 -20.16 0.73
CA ALA A 380 -5.49 -20.83 -0.30
C ALA A 380 -5.47 -20.05 -1.63
N ALA A 381 -6.61 -19.46 -2.04
CA ALA A 381 -6.69 -18.67 -3.27
C ALA A 381 -5.82 -17.41 -3.20
N LEU A 382 -5.87 -16.70 -2.07
CA LEU A 382 -5.02 -15.53 -1.84
C LEU A 382 -3.54 -15.91 -1.71
N ALA A 383 -3.23 -17.00 -1.00
CA ALA A 383 -1.85 -17.50 -0.86
C ALA A 383 -1.23 -17.84 -2.22
N HIS A 384 -2.01 -18.45 -3.13
CA HIS A 384 -1.56 -18.73 -4.50
C HIS A 384 -1.21 -17.44 -5.25
N ARG A 385 -2.08 -16.42 -5.21
CA ARG A 385 -1.79 -15.11 -5.81
C ARG A 385 -0.55 -14.44 -5.21
N MET A 386 -0.36 -14.52 -3.89
CA MET A 386 0.84 -13.97 -3.25
C MET A 386 2.11 -14.72 -3.67
N ALA A 387 2.04 -16.05 -3.86
CA ALA A 387 3.15 -16.83 -4.38
C ALA A 387 3.48 -16.44 -5.84
N ASP A 388 2.47 -16.23 -6.68
CA ASP A 388 2.63 -15.74 -8.06
C ASP A 388 3.34 -14.37 -8.09
N LEU A 389 3.04 -13.48 -7.13
CA LEU A 389 3.72 -12.19 -6.99
C LEU A 389 5.19 -12.34 -6.59
N ILE A 390 5.53 -13.27 -5.70
CA ILE A 390 6.93 -13.57 -5.36
C ILE A 390 7.67 -14.10 -6.58
N GLU A 391 7.06 -15.00 -7.36
CA GLU A 391 7.66 -15.50 -8.61
C GLU A 391 7.80 -14.38 -9.66
N ALA A 392 6.84 -13.46 -9.73
CA ALA A 392 6.96 -12.27 -10.58
C ALA A 392 8.16 -11.41 -10.18
N LEU A 393 8.35 -11.13 -8.89
CA LEU A 393 9.50 -10.37 -8.39
C LEU A 393 10.84 -11.02 -8.77
N ASP A 394 10.95 -12.34 -8.62
CA ASP A 394 12.16 -13.08 -9.03
C ASP A 394 12.48 -12.93 -10.52
N ARG A 395 11.45 -12.88 -11.38
CA ARG A 395 11.60 -12.75 -12.84
C ARG A 395 11.84 -11.32 -13.31
N LEU A 396 11.26 -10.35 -12.60
CA LEU A 396 11.32 -8.93 -12.91
C LEU A 396 12.65 -8.30 -12.48
N TRP A 397 13.49 -9.02 -11.72
CA TRP A 397 14.74 -8.48 -11.20
C TRP A 397 15.96 -9.31 -11.63
N THR A 398 16.91 -8.67 -12.29
CA THR A 398 18.23 -9.21 -12.63
C THR A 398 19.31 -8.62 -11.74
N ASP A 399 20.54 -9.13 -11.86
CA ASP A 399 21.67 -8.60 -11.07
C ASP A 399 22.02 -7.14 -11.44
N GLU A 400 21.56 -6.68 -12.61
CA GLU A 400 21.70 -5.31 -13.11
C GLU A 400 20.54 -4.37 -12.68
N GLY A 401 19.49 -4.90 -12.03
CA GLY A 401 18.33 -4.13 -11.57
C GLY A 401 16.97 -4.66 -12.08
N PRO A 402 15.88 -3.90 -11.92
CA PRO A 402 14.57 -4.30 -12.41
C PRO A 402 14.49 -4.23 -13.94
N ARG A 403 14.02 -5.31 -14.57
CA ARG A 403 13.68 -5.35 -16.01
C ARG A 403 12.52 -4.42 -16.36
N ASP A 404 11.57 -4.29 -15.42
CA ASP A 404 10.45 -3.36 -15.49
C ASP A 404 10.21 -2.86 -14.07
N GLU A 405 10.62 -1.62 -13.82
CA GLU A 405 10.55 -0.99 -12.51
C GLU A 405 9.10 -0.85 -12.02
N ASP A 406 8.16 -0.57 -12.94
CA ASP A 406 6.76 -0.37 -12.57
C ASP A 406 6.08 -1.69 -12.20
N ALA A 407 6.28 -2.74 -13.00
CA ALA A 407 5.75 -4.07 -12.68
C ALA A 407 6.35 -4.63 -11.39
N ALA A 408 7.65 -4.42 -11.14
CA ALA A 408 8.32 -4.84 -9.91
C ALA A 408 7.77 -4.07 -8.69
N TRP A 409 7.56 -2.76 -8.86
CA TRP A 409 6.91 -1.92 -7.86
C TRP A 409 5.52 -2.45 -7.50
N TRP A 410 4.66 -2.70 -8.49
CA TRP A 410 3.32 -3.25 -8.27
C TRP A 410 3.36 -4.59 -7.54
N ALA A 411 4.22 -5.52 -7.97
CA ALA A 411 4.31 -6.83 -7.34
C ALA A 411 4.70 -6.76 -5.86
N ALA A 412 5.70 -5.93 -5.52
CA ALA A 412 6.16 -5.76 -4.14
C ALA A 412 5.09 -5.10 -3.26
N HIS A 413 4.48 -4.00 -3.72
CA HIS A 413 3.52 -3.23 -2.94
C HIS A 413 2.17 -3.96 -2.80
N LEU A 414 1.73 -4.72 -3.81
CA LEU A 414 0.54 -5.56 -3.70
C LEU A 414 0.75 -6.71 -2.71
N LEU A 415 1.93 -7.36 -2.73
CA LEU A 415 2.27 -8.42 -1.78
C LEU A 415 2.32 -7.87 -0.36
N GLY A 416 3.08 -6.80 -0.13
CA GLY A 416 3.23 -6.18 1.18
C GLY A 416 1.92 -5.59 1.72
N GLY A 417 1.21 -4.83 0.88
CA GLY A 417 -0.06 -4.21 1.23
C GLY A 417 -1.16 -5.23 1.57
N SER A 418 -1.22 -6.35 0.85
CA SER A 418 -2.18 -7.42 1.14
C SER A 418 -1.85 -8.15 2.45
N LEU A 419 -0.58 -8.53 2.66
CA LEU A 419 -0.14 -9.21 3.88
C LEU A 419 -0.29 -8.36 5.15
N LEU A 420 -0.20 -7.03 5.03
CA LEU A 420 -0.41 -6.11 6.16
C LEU A 420 -1.90 -5.85 6.46
N ARG A 421 -2.80 -6.12 5.51
CA ARG A 421 -4.25 -5.88 5.66
C ARG A 421 -5.07 -7.12 6.03
N VAL A 422 -4.53 -8.33 5.85
CA VAL A 422 -5.23 -9.53 6.34
C VAL A 422 -5.40 -9.47 7.86
N PRO A 423 -6.57 -9.86 8.40
CA PRO A 423 -6.83 -9.78 9.85
C PRO A 423 -5.96 -10.76 10.65
N ASP A 424 -5.60 -11.89 10.04
CA ASP A 424 -4.68 -12.90 10.55
C ASP A 424 -3.74 -13.35 9.42
N ALA A 425 -2.42 -13.24 9.67
CA ALA A 425 -1.40 -13.64 8.72
C ALA A 425 -0.94 -15.11 8.88
N HIS A 426 -1.38 -15.82 9.94
CA HIS A 426 -0.98 -17.20 10.23
C HIS A 426 -1.27 -18.19 9.07
N PRO A 427 -2.42 -18.12 8.35
CA PRO A 427 -2.66 -18.99 7.20
C PRO A 427 -1.65 -18.84 6.06
N TYR A 428 -0.90 -17.73 6.03
CA TYR A 428 0.06 -17.39 4.98
C TYR A 428 1.51 -17.66 5.39
N LEU A 429 1.75 -18.39 6.48
CA LEU A 429 3.11 -18.72 6.94
C LEU A 429 3.97 -19.41 5.86
N GLY A 430 3.38 -20.24 5.00
CA GLY A 430 4.09 -20.83 3.87
C GLY A 430 4.66 -19.77 2.92
N VAL A 431 3.83 -18.80 2.52
CA VAL A 431 4.22 -17.66 1.67
C VAL A 431 5.29 -16.81 2.36
N LEU A 432 5.09 -16.50 3.64
CA LEU A 432 6.03 -15.72 4.45
C LEU A 432 7.39 -16.42 4.59
N ARG A 433 7.42 -17.74 4.79
CA ARG A 433 8.68 -18.52 4.83
C ARG A 433 9.39 -18.52 3.48
N VAL A 434 8.65 -18.60 2.37
CA VAL A 434 9.21 -18.48 1.02
C VAL A 434 9.83 -17.09 0.81
N LEU A 435 9.09 -16.04 1.17
CA LEU A 435 9.56 -14.65 1.09
C LEU A 435 10.83 -14.44 1.93
N ALA A 436 10.85 -14.91 3.18
CA ALA A 436 12.03 -14.85 4.04
C ALA A 436 13.23 -15.59 3.43
N GLY A 437 13.01 -16.78 2.88
CA GLY A 437 14.05 -17.54 2.18
C GLY A 437 14.59 -16.82 0.93
N ARG A 438 13.75 -16.09 0.18
CA ARG A 438 14.16 -15.28 -0.97
C ARG A 438 15.02 -14.09 -0.55
N ILE A 439 14.60 -13.37 0.49
CA ILE A 439 15.36 -12.25 1.07
C ILE A 439 16.75 -12.71 1.49
N THR A 440 16.85 -13.80 2.28
CA THR A 440 18.13 -14.31 2.77
C THR A 440 19.04 -14.77 1.63
N ARG A 441 18.51 -15.50 0.64
CA ARG A 441 19.30 -15.95 -0.52
C ARG A 441 19.82 -14.79 -1.36
N ARG A 442 18.97 -13.79 -1.65
CA ARG A 442 19.40 -12.60 -2.42
C ARG A 442 20.43 -11.79 -1.65
N SER A 443 20.22 -11.57 -0.36
CA SER A 443 21.17 -10.84 0.49
C SER A 443 22.56 -11.50 0.53
N ALA A 444 22.62 -12.84 0.50
CA ALA A 444 23.90 -13.56 0.44
C ALA A 444 24.57 -13.49 -0.94
N ALA A 445 23.80 -13.44 -2.03
CA ALA A 445 24.35 -13.35 -3.39
C ALA A 445 24.89 -11.94 -3.70
N THR A 446 24.28 -10.90 -3.12
CA THR A 446 24.54 -9.50 -3.45
C THR A 446 25.50 -8.85 -2.43
N GLY A 447 26.62 -9.50 -2.08
CA GLY A 447 27.65 -9.00 -1.14
C GLY A 447 28.37 -7.69 -1.53
N GLY A 448 27.72 -6.82 -2.31
CA GLY A 448 28.13 -5.47 -2.69
C GLY A 448 26.98 -4.44 -2.53
N PRO A 449 27.17 -3.20 -2.98
CA PRO A 449 26.33 -2.04 -2.64
C PRO A 449 24.89 -2.04 -3.18
N ALA A 450 24.44 -3.08 -3.89
CA ALA A 450 23.13 -3.11 -4.57
C ALA A 450 21.93 -3.45 -3.65
N GLY A 451 22.17 -3.71 -2.36
CA GLY A 451 21.10 -3.97 -1.38
C GLY A 451 20.24 -5.20 -1.72
N PRO A 452 19.12 -5.42 -1.01
CA PRO A 452 18.24 -6.59 -1.17
C PRO A 452 17.46 -6.68 -2.52
N GLY A 453 17.73 -5.81 -3.49
CA GLY A 453 17.05 -5.78 -4.80
C GLY A 453 15.53 -5.69 -4.70
N ALA A 454 14.82 -6.56 -5.45
CA ALA A 454 13.35 -6.64 -5.50
C ALA A 454 12.66 -6.80 -4.14
N TYR A 455 13.39 -7.29 -3.14
CA TYR A 455 12.85 -7.59 -1.82
C TYR A 455 13.18 -6.54 -0.77
N GLY A 456 13.74 -5.40 -1.16
CA GLY A 456 14.07 -4.33 -0.22
C GLY A 456 12.89 -3.96 0.65
N GLU A 457 11.69 -3.91 0.08
CA GLU A 457 10.46 -3.47 0.77
C GLU A 457 10.15 -4.26 2.04
N PHE A 458 10.64 -5.50 2.14
CA PHE A 458 10.35 -6.42 3.23
C PHE A 458 11.42 -6.39 4.34
N GLY A 459 11.77 -5.19 4.80
CA GLY A 459 12.68 -4.97 5.93
C GLY A 459 12.07 -5.32 7.30
N PRO A 460 12.82 -5.21 8.42
CA PRO A 460 12.34 -5.61 9.75
C PRO A 460 11.02 -4.95 10.18
N TRP A 461 10.75 -3.72 9.71
CA TRP A 461 9.50 -3.02 9.96
C TRP A 461 8.27 -3.79 9.45
N PHE A 462 8.38 -4.46 8.30
CA PHE A 462 7.29 -5.19 7.66
C PHE A 462 6.91 -6.38 8.54
N TRP A 463 7.89 -7.20 8.91
CA TRP A 463 7.72 -8.39 9.73
C TRP A 463 7.15 -8.09 11.13
N ARG A 464 7.54 -6.94 11.71
CA ARG A 464 6.99 -6.47 12.98
C ARG A 464 5.52 -6.07 12.92
N ARG A 465 5.03 -5.63 11.74
CA ARG A 465 3.64 -5.18 11.56
C ARG A 465 2.68 -6.29 11.18
N LEU A 466 3.19 -7.46 10.79
CA LEU A 466 2.34 -8.62 10.49
C LEU A 466 1.56 -9.05 11.75
N ARG A 467 0.26 -9.31 11.57
CA ARG A 467 -0.63 -9.86 12.59
C ARG A 467 -0.39 -11.36 12.71
N LEU A 468 0.58 -11.73 13.55
CA LEU A 468 1.03 -13.10 13.78
C LEU A 468 1.13 -13.41 15.27
N PRO A 469 0.94 -14.67 15.67
CA PRO A 469 1.40 -15.18 16.96
C PRO A 469 2.89 -14.89 17.17
N GLU A 470 3.29 -14.71 18.43
CA GLU A 470 4.67 -14.34 18.75
C GLU A 470 5.66 -15.44 18.34
N GLU A 471 5.30 -16.70 18.54
CA GLU A 471 6.11 -17.86 18.14
C GLU A 471 6.46 -17.84 16.65
N ASP A 472 5.48 -17.67 15.78
CA ASP A 472 5.70 -17.62 14.34
C ASP A 472 6.50 -16.39 13.90
N ARG A 473 6.26 -15.24 14.54
CA ARG A 473 7.03 -14.02 14.28
C ARG A 473 8.50 -14.24 14.60
N ILE A 474 8.81 -14.84 15.75
CA ILE A 474 10.19 -15.14 16.15
C ILE A 474 10.82 -16.20 15.22
N ASP A 475 10.09 -17.25 14.79
CA ASP A 475 10.62 -18.18 13.78
C ASP A 475 10.93 -17.51 12.44
N LEU A 476 10.06 -16.61 11.97
CA LEU A 476 10.30 -15.87 10.73
C LEU A 476 11.52 -14.94 10.85
N LEU A 477 11.66 -14.22 11.97
CA LEU A 477 12.84 -13.40 12.22
C LEU A 477 14.12 -14.25 12.27
N ARG A 478 14.10 -15.42 12.91
CA ARG A 478 15.22 -16.39 12.88
C ARG A 478 15.67 -16.72 11.46
N ARG A 479 14.73 -16.86 10.53
CA ARG A 479 15.03 -17.17 9.12
C ARG A 479 15.70 -16.01 8.39
N LEU A 480 15.42 -14.79 8.82
CA LEU A 480 15.88 -13.53 8.22
C LEU A 480 17.21 -13.02 8.81
N VAL A 481 17.52 -13.34 10.07
CA VAL A 481 18.76 -12.90 10.75
C VAL A 481 20.05 -13.16 9.94
N PRO A 482 20.21 -14.25 9.16
CA PRO A 482 21.38 -14.39 8.28
C PRO A 482 21.58 -13.25 7.27
N ALA A 483 20.53 -12.49 6.95
CA ALA A 483 20.60 -11.29 6.09
C ALA A 483 21.10 -10.02 6.82
N ASP A 484 21.44 -10.06 8.11
CA ASP A 484 21.77 -8.90 8.96
C ASP A 484 23.15 -8.23 8.71
N GLY A 485 23.83 -8.55 7.62
CA GLY A 485 25.14 -7.96 7.26
C GLY A 485 25.13 -6.96 6.10
N VAL A 486 23.98 -6.76 5.45
CA VAL A 486 23.85 -5.83 4.31
C VAL A 486 23.48 -4.45 4.85
N GLU A 487 24.25 -3.41 4.52
CA GLU A 487 23.87 -2.03 4.81
C GLU A 487 22.51 -1.73 4.17
N ARG A 488 21.55 -1.31 4.99
CA ARG A 488 20.19 -1.01 4.54
C ARG A 488 20.01 0.50 4.50
N THR A 489 19.49 1.00 3.38
CA THR A 489 19.13 2.42 3.19
C THR A 489 17.99 2.92 4.10
N ASP A 490 17.37 2.01 4.88
CA ASP A 490 16.18 2.28 5.70
C ASP A 490 16.48 2.82 7.12
N GLY A 491 17.75 3.07 7.43
CA GLY A 491 18.21 3.40 8.78
C GLY A 491 18.35 2.15 9.65
N ASP A 492 19.50 1.49 9.50
CA ASP A 492 20.27 0.64 10.42
C ASP A 492 19.60 -0.46 11.27
N GLU A 493 18.28 -0.63 11.25
CA GLU A 493 17.64 -1.69 12.05
C GLU A 493 17.85 -3.06 11.38
N ARG A 494 18.53 -3.96 12.09
CA ARG A 494 18.71 -5.37 11.74
C ARG A 494 17.47 -6.19 12.14
N TYR A 495 17.28 -7.37 11.57
CA TYR A 495 16.27 -8.33 12.00
C TYR A 495 16.51 -8.75 13.46
N LEU A 496 17.76 -8.88 13.90
CA LEU A 496 18.10 -9.12 15.31
C LEU A 496 17.66 -7.97 16.23
N ASP A 497 17.71 -6.71 15.78
CA ASP A 497 17.21 -5.58 16.56
C ASP A 497 15.68 -5.65 16.73
N ALA A 498 14.97 -6.13 15.71
CA ALA A 498 13.54 -6.36 15.82
C ALA A 498 13.22 -7.42 16.89
N VAL A 499 14.03 -8.48 16.99
CA VAL A 499 13.93 -9.50 18.06
C VAL A 499 14.22 -8.88 19.43
N ALA A 500 15.29 -8.10 19.56
CA ALA A 500 15.65 -7.42 20.81
C ALA A 500 14.52 -6.50 21.31
N ARG A 501 13.81 -5.83 20.41
CA ARG A 501 12.62 -5.04 20.75
C ARG A 501 11.46 -5.90 21.24
N ARG A 502 11.24 -7.08 20.67
CA ARG A 502 10.22 -8.02 21.17
C ARG A 502 10.55 -8.50 22.57
N LEU A 503 11.81 -8.86 22.81
CA LEU A 503 12.31 -9.23 24.13
C LEU A 503 12.11 -8.11 25.17
N THR A 504 12.29 -6.85 24.78
CA THR A 504 12.03 -5.69 25.66
C THR A 504 10.55 -5.51 25.99
N LEU A 505 9.65 -5.94 25.09
CA LEU A 505 8.20 -5.83 25.29
C LEU A 505 7.64 -6.97 26.14
N ASP A 506 8.15 -8.19 25.96
CA ASP A 506 7.69 -9.39 26.66
C ASP A 506 8.83 -10.42 26.74
N ALA A 507 9.71 -10.26 27.72
CA ALA A 507 10.87 -11.16 27.88
C ALA A 507 10.47 -12.60 28.20
N PRO A 508 9.56 -12.88 29.16
CA PRO A 508 9.16 -14.25 29.50
C PRO A 508 8.59 -15.03 28.31
N ALA A 509 7.86 -14.39 27.40
CA ALA A 509 7.34 -15.05 26.20
C ALA A 509 8.43 -15.35 25.15
N VAL A 510 9.44 -14.47 25.02
CA VAL A 510 10.42 -14.52 23.92
C VAL A 510 11.67 -15.34 24.27
N GLN A 511 12.10 -15.37 25.54
CA GLN A 511 13.30 -16.10 25.96
C GLN A 511 13.26 -17.60 25.62
N PRO A 512 12.17 -18.36 25.88
CA PRO A 512 12.09 -19.76 25.50
C PRO A 512 12.15 -19.96 23.98
N LEU A 513 11.59 -19.02 23.20
CA LEU A 513 11.62 -19.08 21.75
C LEU A 513 13.03 -18.87 21.19
N LEU A 514 13.85 -18.01 21.82
CA LEU A 514 15.25 -17.83 21.45
C LEU A 514 16.13 -19.03 21.81
N CYS A 515 15.83 -19.73 22.91
CA CYS A 515 16.54 -20.97 23.24
C CYS A 515 16.40 -22.04 22.14
N ARG A 516 15.26 -22.05 21.42
CA ARG A 516 15.05 -22.94 20.26
C ARG A 516 15.97 -22.64 19.07
N TRP A 517 16.66 -21.49 19.06
CA TRP A 517 17.59 -21.10 18.00
C TRP A 517 18.98 -21.71 18.20
N PHE A 518 19.27 -22.32 19.35
CA PHE A 518 20.61 -22.83 19.67
C PHE A 518 21.12 -23.93 18.73
N THR A 519 20.23 -24.56 17.96
CA THR A 519 20.56 -25.55 16.93
C THR A 519 20.76 -24.95 15.53
N ASP A 520 20.55 -23.65 15.35
CA ASP A 520 20.59 -22.96 14.07
C ASP A 520 21.99 -22.43 13.75
N GLU A 521 22.81 -23.28 13.12
CA GLU A 521 24.20 -22.96 12.79
C GLU A 521 24.37 -22.26 11.43
N ARG A 522 23.31 -21.65 10.88
CA ARG A 522 23.43 -20.85 9.66
C ARG A 522 24.31 -19.62 9.94
N PRO A 523 25.33 -19.34 9.09
CA PRO A 523 26.24 -18.22 9.30
C PRO A 523 25.55 -16.89 9.02
N LEU A 524 25.94 -15.85 9.76
CA LEU A 524 25.51 -14.48 9.51
C LEU A 524 26.42 -13.81 8.48
N LEU A 525 25.84 -12.93 7.67
CA LEU A 525 26.63 -12.01 6.86
C LEU A 525 27.35 -11.02 7.79
N THR A 526 28.66 -10.86 7.58
CA THR A 526 29.49 -9.87 8.28
C THR A 526 29.91 -8.79 7.29
N GLY A 527 30.07 -7.55 7.76
CA GLY A 527 30.45 -6.41 6.92
C GLY A 527 31.83 -6.58 6.26
N PRO A 528 32.22 -5.68 5.35
CA PRO A 528 33.47 -5.82 4.59
C PRO A 528 34.71 -5.89 5.50
N GLY A 529 35.45 -6.99 5.40
CA GLY A 529 36.59 -7.36 6.27
C GLY A 529 36.46 -8.77 6.86
N GLU A 530 36.05 -9.73 6.02
CA GLU A 530 35.52 -11.03 6.44
C GLU A 530 36.50 -11.85 7.33
N PRO A 531 36.06 -12.35 8.50
CA PRO A 531 36.67 -13.52 9.11
C PRO A 531 36.57 -14.72 8.15
N ASP A 532 37.45 -15.71 8.32
CA ASP A 532 37.38 -17.01 7.66
C ASP A 532 35.91 -17.54 7.71
N PRO A 533 35.33 -18.16 6.67
CA PRO A 533 33.94 -18.62 6.68
C PRO A 533 33.58 -19.50 7.88
N GLU A 534 34.58 -20.19 8.45
CA GLU A 534 34.49 -21.02 9.65
C GLU A 534 34.36 -20.23 10.97
N LEU A 535 34.68 -18.93 10.97
CA LEU A 535 34.66 -18.04 12.14
C LEU A 535 33.45 -17.09 12.15
N ARG A 536 32.53 -17.22 11.18
CA ARG A 536 31.36 -16.33 11.12
C ARG A 536 30.40 -16.65 12.27
N PRO A 537 29.90 -15.64 13.00
CA PRO A 537 28.88 -15.87 14.01
C PRO A 537 27.66 -16.52 13.35
N THR A 538 27.01 -17.43 14.08
CA THR A 538 25.81 -18.14 13.62
C THR A 538 24.56 -17.53 14.24
N VAL A 539 23.38 -17.91 13.72
CA VAL A 539 22.09 -17.54 14.33
C VAL A 539 22.02 -17.99 15.79
N ALA A 540 22.49 -19.21 16.09
CA ALA A 540 22.59 -19.74 17.44
C ALA A 540 23.49 -18.87 18.35
N ALA A 541 24.68 -18.48 17.87
CA ALA A 541 25.59 -17.62 18.62
C ALA A 541 24.99 -16.23 18.88
N ALA A 542 24.30 -15.65 17.89
CA ALA A 542 23.62 -14.35 18.04
C ALA A 542 22.46 -14.42 19.04
N ALA A 543 21.69 -15.51 19.08
CA ALA A 543 20.63 -15.71 20.07
C ALA A 543 21.21 -15.81 21.49
N GLN A 544 22.27 -16.61 21.68
CA GLN A 544 22.96 -16.77 22.96
C GLN A 544 23.51 -15.43 23.45
N ALA A 545 24.19 -14.67 22.58
CA ALA A 545 24.70 -13.34 22.90
C ALA A 545 23.59 -12.34 23.25
N LEU A 546 22.47 -12.36 22.51
CA LEU A 546 21.34 -11.47 22.79
C LEU A 546 20.68 -11.77 24.14
N LEU A 547 20.49 -13.06 24.46
CA LEU A 547 19.95 -13.49 25.76
C LEU A 547 20.87 -13.07 26.91
N HIS A 548 22.19 -13.27 26.78
CA HIS A 548 23.17 -12.81 27.77
C HIS A 548 23.18 -11.30 27.96
N ALA A 549 23.19 -10.55 26.84
CA ALA A 549 23.22 -9.09 26.86
C ALA A 549 21.93 -8.46 27.43
N ARG A 550 20.81 -9.19 27.36
CA ARG A 550 19.48 -8.74 27.82
C ARG A 550 18.96 -9.55 29.02
N ARG A 551 19.83 -10.28 29.71
CA ARG A 551 19.49 -11.17 30.83
C ARG A 551 18.68 -10.49 31.94
N ALA A 552 18.96 -9.21 32.20
CA ALA A 552 18.34 -8.45 33.27
C ALA A 552 16.84 -8.15 33.05
N LEU A 553 16.29 -8.39 31.85
CA LEU A 553 14.88 -8.14 31.57
C LEU A 553 13.94 -9.10 32.33
N ALA A 554 14.33 -10.37 32.45
CA ALA A 554 13.58 -11.41 33.15
C ALA A 554 14.53 -12.58 33.44
N VAL A 555 15.43 -12.41 34.42
CA VAL A 555 16.51 -13.37 34.68
C VAL A 555 15.98 -14.69 35.24
N ASP A 556 14.95 -14.65 36.08
CA ASP A 556 14.37 -15.84 36.70
C ASP A 556 13.67 -16.71 35.62
N ASP A 557 12.87 -16.11 34.73
CA ASP A 557 12.27 -16.79 33.56
C ASP A 557 13.33 -17.32 32.59
N LEU A 558 14.43 -16.57 32.40
CA LEU A 558 15.53 -17.02 31.55
C LEU A 558 16.17 -18.29 32.11
N THR A 559 16.42 -18.36 33.42
CA THR A 559 17.00 -19.56 34.03
C THR A 559 16.09 -20.77 33.87
N ASP A 560 14.77 -20.60 34.01
CA ASP A 560 13.79 -21.67 33.79
C ASP A 560 13.74 -22.12 32.32
N ALA A 561 13.81 -21.18 31.38
CA ALA A 561 13.85 -21.49 29.96
C ALA A 561 15.13 -22.25 29.57
N LEU A 562 16.28 -21.88 30.14
CA LEU A 562 17.57 -22.52 29.86
C LEU A 562 17.66 -23.92 30.45
N ILE A 563 17.20 -24.14 31.69
CA ILE A 563 17.21 -25.49 32.30
C ILE A 563 16.27 -26.45 31.56
N ALA A 564 15.15 -25.94 31.04
CA ALA A 564 14.22 -26.71 30.21
C ALA A 564 14.76 -27.02 28.80
N THR A 565 15.86 -26.39 28.38
CA THR A 565 16.45 -26.55 27.04
C THR A 565 17.68 -27.46 27.09
N PRO A 566 17.60 -28.73 26.67
CA PRO A 566 18.74 -29.65 26.70
C PRO A 566 19.72 -29.35 25.57
N HIS A 567 20.57 -28.33 25.74
CA HIS A 567 21.55 -27.89 24.75
C HIS A 567 22.82 -27.33 25.40
N THR A 568 23.99 -27.57 24.80
CA THR A 568 25.30 -27.11 25.35
C THR A 568 25.33 -25.60 25.58
N ARG A 569 24.89 -24.81 24.60
CA ARG A 569 24.76 -23.34 24.70
C ARG A 569 23.87 -22.88 25.86
N ALA A 570 22.85 -23.66 26.23
CA ALA A 570 22.01 -23.33 27.38
C ALA A 570 22.78 -23.53 28.69
N GLY A 571 23.56 -24.62 28.78
CA GLY A 571 24.47 -24.87 29.90
C GLY A 571 25.58 -23.83 30.03
N GLU A 572 26.20 -23.43 28.91
CA GLU A 572 27.19 -22.34 28.87
C GLU A 572 26.61 -21.02 29.37
N LEU A 573 25.38 -20.69 28.94
CA LEU A 573 24.72 -19.46 29.38
C LEU A 573 24.31 -19.54 30.85
N LEU A 574 23.84 -20.69 31.36
CA LEU A 574 23.60 -20.90 32.79
C LEU A 574 24.87 -20.74 33.62
N ALA A 575 26.01 -21.25 33.14
CA ALA A 575 27.30 -21.07 33.80
C ALA A 575 27.71 -19.59 33.83
N ALA A 576 27.56 -18.86 32.72
CA ALA A 576 27.81 -17.42 32.68
C ALA A 576 26.87 -16.64 33.63
N LEU A 577 25.59 -17.02 33.73
CA LEU A 577 24.66 -16.43 34.68
C LEU A 577 25.01 -16.74 36.14
N ALA A 578 25.68 -17.87 36.42
CA ALA A 578 26.17 -18.18 37.76
C ALA A 578 27.24 -17.19 38.23
N GLU A 579 28.09 -16.76 37.30
CA GLU A 579 29.14 -15.79 37.54
C GLU A 579 28.57 -14.36 37.61
N ASP A 580 27.69 -14.00 36.67
CA ASP A 580 27.17 -12.63 36.54
C ASP A 580 26.00 -12.31 37.50
N GLU A 581 25.13 -13.28 37.82
CA GLU A 581 23.87 -13.11 38.54
C GLU A 581 23.64 -14.19 39.62
N PRO A 582 24.58 -14.39 40.58
CA PRO A 582 24.57 -15.54 41.51
C PRO A 582 23.30 -15.63 42.36
N THR A 583 22.74 -14.48 42.77
CA THR A 583 21.49 -14.44 43.55
C THR A 583 20.29 -14.97 42.76
N ALA A 584 20.24 -14.76 41.45
CA ALA A 584 19.18 -15.28 40.60
C ALA A 584 19.26 -16.81 40.49
N LEU A 585 20.47 -17.37 40.37
CA LEU A 585 20.63 -18.83 40.38
C LEU A 585 20.27 -19.46 41.72
N CYS A 586 20.61 -18.85 42.86
CA CYS A 586 20.18 -19.38 44.15
C CYS A 586 18.64 -19.46 44.25
N ARG A 587 17.93 -18.40 43.83
CA ARG A 587 16.46 -18.42 43.76
C ARG A 587 15.94 -19.46 42.78
N ALA A 588 16.59 -19.64 41.63
CA ALA A 588 16.20 -20.65 40.66
C ALA A 588 16.34 -22.06 41.24
N VAL A 589 17.47 -22.37 41.90
CA VAL A 589 17.68 -23.65 42.59
C VAL A 589 16.63 -23.89 43.68
N GLU A 590 16.27 -22.86 44.46
CA GLU A 590 15.18 -22.96 45.44
C GLU A 590 13.81 -23.24 44.81
N ARG A 591 13.54 -22.73 43.60
CA ARG A 591 12.29 -23.01 42.87
C ARG A 591 12.24 -24.41 42.25
N TRP A 592 13.40 -24.97 41.90
CA TRP A 592 13.51 -26.29 41.29
C TRP A 592 13.58 -27.44 42.29
N ALA A 593 14.02 -27.16 43.53
CA ALA A 593 14.04 -28.09 44.65
C ALA A 593 12.63 -28.35 45.20
#